data_AF-A0A1F4DM14-F1
#
_entry.id   AF-A0A1F4DM14-F1
#
_cell.length_a   1.000
_cell.length_b   1.000
_cell.length_c   1.000
_cell.angle_alpha   90.00
_cell.angle_beta   90.00
_cell.angle_gamma   90.00
#
_symmetry.space_group_name_H-M   'P 1'
#
loop_
_entity.id
_entity.type
_entity.pdbx_description
1 polymer ?
#
loop_
_entity_poly.entity_id
_entity_poly.type
_entity_poly.pdbx_seq_one_letter_code
_entity_poly.pdbx_strand_id
1 'polypeptide(L)'
;MSRILNLRARVRQYLRERRRLGFALRTMGYALRSLAAYAQDRRPLTLEVMAEWARRDRAGSSDPRTWARRLKLLRPFLRWLQQFEPRTEVPEDAIFGRVGERTAPHIYTEQEIVDLLVAARRIGPCNLRGATYETLFGLLACTGLRVSEAVRLQDRDVDLKNGILTVRRTKFAKSRQVPLHPSTTQALQRCRRLRDSQIEVSEDTPLFVGWRGRRRGQMLSTRQVDRVFRQLRTQLGWPNRGTHAAPRVHDLRHTFVVRRLLAWHADGTDIDQAMLGLSTYVGHAMVTNTYWYLSAVPELMGLAAKRFEAFQRNAEATHA
;
A
#
# COMPACT_ATOMS: atom_id res chain seq x y z
N MET A 1 -14.01 -1.98 45.35
CA MET A 1 -12.91 -2.93 45.07
C MET A 1 -12.85 -3.20 43.57
N SER A 2 -11.84 -2.67 42.85
CA SER A 2 -11.69 -2.86 41.40
C SER A 2 -11.37 -4.32 41.09
N ARG A 3 -12.29 -5.03 40.44
CA ARG A 3 -12.10 -6.41 39.97
C ARG A 3 -10.85 -6.45 39.08
N ILE A 4 -9.83 -7.23 39.44
CA ILE A 4 -8.61 -7.37 38.63
C ILE A 4 -9.01 -8.01 37.30
N LEU A 5 -9.19 -7.18 36.28
CA LEU A 5 -9.55 -7.63 34.94
C LEU A 5 -8.39 -8.44 34.35
N ASN A 6 -8.69 -9.57 33.72
CA ASN A 6 -7.66 -10.33 33.01
C ASN A 6 -7.22 -9.64 31.71
N LEU A 7 -6.07 -10.03 31.17
CA LEU A 7 -5.50 -9.40 29.97
C LEU A 7 -6.47 -9.43 28.78
N ARG A 8 -7.24 -10.52 28.63
CA ARG A 8 -8.30 -10.63 27.61
C ARG A 8 -9.41 -9.60 27.82
N ALA A 9 -9.80 -9.32 29.07
CA ALA A 9 -10.76 -8.28 29.40
C ALA A 9 -10.18 -6.87 29.12
N ARG A 10 -8.91 -6.61 29.48
CA ARG A 10 -8.22 -5.35 29.17
C ARG A 10 -8.13 -5.09 27.66
N VAL A 11 -7.79 -6.11 26.87
CA VAL A 11 -7.79 -6.02 25.39
C VAL A 11 -9.19 -5.71 24.85
N ARG A 12 -10.25 -6.38 25.36
CA ARG A 12 -11.63 -6.10 24.94
C ARG A 12 -12.05 -4.67 25.29
N GLN A 13 -11.67 -4.18 26.46
CA GLN A 13 -11.94 -2.81 26.91
C GLN A 13 -11.26 -1.80 25.98
N TYR A 14 -9.94 -1.90 25.80
CA TYR A 14 -9.18 -1.01 24.92
C TYR A 14 -9.74 -0.98 23.49
N LEU A 15 -10.03 -2.15 22.91
CA LEU A 15 -10.59 -2.21 21.56
C LEU A 15 -11.98 -1.56 21.48
N ARG A 16 -12.80 -1.67 22.52
CA ARG A 16 -14.13 -1.05 22.58
C ARG A 16 -14.02 0.47 22.66
N GLU A 17 -13.19 0.98 23.57
CA GLU A 17 -12.95 2.41 23.75
C GLU A 17 -12.42 3.04 22.46
N ARG A 18 -11.39 2.44 21.85
CA ARG A 18 -10.83 2.96 20.59
C ARG A 18 -11.81 2.86 19.42
N ARG A 19 -12.66 1.83 19.35
CA ARG A 19 -13.68 1.73 18.30
C ARG A 19 -14.79 2.78 18.46
N ARG A 20 -15.16 3.14 19.69
CA ARG A 20 -16.08 4.26 19.96
C ARG A 20 -15.51 5.58 19.45
N LEU A 21 -14.19 5.74 19.50
CA LEU A 21 -13.47 6.88 18.90
C LEU A 21 -13.26 6.74 17.37
N GLY A 22 -13.92 5.80 16.69
CA GLY A 22 -13.87 5.65 15.23
C GLY A 22 -12.70 4.83 14.67
N PHE A 23 -11.83 4.25 15.51
CA PHE A 23 -10.71 3.45 15.01
C PHE A 23 -11.13 2.01 14.65
N ALA A 24 -10.90 1.58 13.41
CA ALA A 24 -11.25 0.22 12.97
C ALA A 24 -10.43 -0.89 13.66
N LEU A 25 -9.15 -0.64 13.94
CA LEU A 25 -8.20 -1.53 14.65
C LEU A 25 -8.23 -3.02 14.24
N ARG A 26 -8.46 -3.34 12.96
CA ARG A 26 -8.58 -4.75 12.52
C ARG A 26 -7.30 -5.55 12.79
N THR A 27 -6.15 -5.08 12.28
CA THR A 27 -4.85 -5.74 12.46
C THR A 27 -4.38 -5.71 13.91
N MET A 28 -4.44 -4.54 14.55
CA MET A 28 -4.06 -4.40 15.97
C MET A 28 -4.94 -5.29 16.86
N GLY A 29 -6.25 -5.33 16.62
CA GLY A 29 -7.14 -6.17 17.41
C GLY A 29 -6.87 -7.66 17.26
N TYR A 30 -6.48 -8.13 16.07
CA TYR A 30 -6.02 -9.50 15.91
C TYR A 30 -4.73 -9.75 16.71
N ALA A 31 -3.74 -8.86 16.57
CA ALA A 31 -2.46 -8.97 17.28
C ALA A 31 -2.65 -8.99 18.80
N LEU A 32 -3.49 -8.10 19.35
CA LEU A 32 -3.80 -8.02 20.78
C LEU A 32 -4.51 -9.27 21.30
N ARG A 33 -5.47 -9.81 20.54
CA ARG A 33 -6.13 -11.08 20.92
C ARG A 33 -5.16 -12.25 20.89
N SER A 34 -4.26 -12.29 19.89
CA SER A 34 -3.20 -13.29 19.80
C SER A 34 -2.22 -13.18 20.97
N LEU A 35 -1.78 -11.97 21.34
CA LEU A 35 -0.93 -11.75 22.50
C LEU A 35 -1.63 -12.18 23.80
N ALA A 36 -2.89 -11.80 24.00
CA ALA A 36 -3.64 -12.18 25.19
C ALA A 36 -3.92 -13.69 25.28
N ALA A 37 -4.01 -14.38 24.14
CA ALA A 37 -4.08 -15.84 24.11
C ALA A 37 -2.73 -16.49 24.46
N TYR A 38 -1.63 -15.90 24.00
CA TYR A 38 -0.27 -16.36 24.26
C TYR A 38 0.16 -16.17 25.71
N ALA A 39 0.03 -14.94 26.21
CA ALA A 39 0.45 -14.59 27.56
C ALA A 39 -0.44 -15.25 28.63
N GLN A 40 -1.69 -15.59 28.29
CA GLN A 40 -2.66 -16.16 29.24
C GLN A 40 -2.76 -15.27 30.50
N ASP A 41 -2.29 -15.77 31.64
CA ASP A 41 -2.25 -15.06 32.92
C ASP A 41 -0.86 -14.52 33.28
N ARG A 42 0.18 -14.75 32.45
CA ARG A 42 1.53 -14.21 32.66
C ARG A 42 1.48 -12.68 32.70
N ARG A 43 1.69 -12.12 33.89
CA ARG A 43 1.74 -10.69 34.17
C ARG A 43 2.87 -10.38 35.16
N PRO A 44 3.51 -9.20 35.07
CA PRO A 44 3.29 -8.15 34.07
C PRO A 44 3.76 -8.55 32.66
N LEU A 45 3.32 -7.82 31.63
CA LEU A 45 3.82 -8.02 30.27
C LEU A 45 5.24 -7.43 30.15
N THR A 46 6.25 -8.30 30.15
CA THR A 46 7.66 -7.95 29.95
C THR A 46 8.05 -7.99 28.48
N LEU A 47 9.17 -7.36 28.14
CA LEU A 47 9.78 -7.37 26.80
C LEU A 47 10.06 -8.80 26.34
N GLU A 48 10.51 -9.67 27.24
CA GLU A 48 10.79 -11.08 26.95
C GLU A 48 9.53 -11.81 26.44
N VAL A 49 8.44 -11.77 27.22
CA VAL A 49 7.17 -12.42 26.85
C VAL A 49 6.66 -11.91 25.50
N MET A 50 6.75 -10.59 25.27
CA MET A 50 6.33 -9.99 24.02
C MET A 50 7.25 -10.34 22.85
N ALA A 51 8.56 -10.42 23.07
CA ALA A 51 9.54 -10.80 22.04
C ALA A 51 9.37 -12.26 21.61
N GLU A 52 9.14 -13.17 22.55
CA GLU A 52 8.81 -14.57 22.24
C GLU A 52 7.52 -14.67 21.42
N TRP A 53 6.47 -13.97 21.83
CA TRP A 53 5.22 -13.90 21.07
C TRP A 53 5.43 -13.36 19.65
N ALA A 54 6.28 -12.34 19.51
CA ALA A 54 6.58 -11.71 18.23
C ALA A 54 7.35 -12.66 17.30
N ARG A 55 8.21 -13.54 17.84
CA ARG A 55 8.90 -14.61 17.09
C ARG A 55 7.96 -15.75 16.68
N ARG A 56 6.96 -16.09 17.49
CA ARG A 56 5.93 -17.10 17.17
C ARG A 56 4.86 -16.52 16.22
N ASP A 57 5.29 -16.08 15.05
CA ASP A 57 4.37 -15.65 13.99
C ASP A 57 3.69 -16.85 13.36
N ARG A 58 2.38 -16.73 13.08
CA ARG A 58 1.59 -17.81 12.47
C ARG A 58 2.09 -18.14 11.06
N ALA A 59 2.70 -17.17 10.37
CA ALA A 59 3.31 -17.40 9.06
C ALA A 59 4.76 -17.90 9.15
N GLY A 60 5.29 -18.17 10.35
CA GLY A 60 6.65 -18.68 10.55
C GLY A 60 7.74 -17.73 10.05
N SER A 61 7.48 -16.41 10.03
CA SER A 61 8.46 -15.45 9.54
C SER A 61 9.70 -15.42 10.44
N SER A 62 10.87 -15.64 9.83
CA SER A 62 12.18 -15.49 10.47
C SER A 62 12.77 -14.08 10.36
N ASP A 63 12.03 -13.10 9.81
CA ASP A 63 12.52 -11.74 9.58
C ASP A 63 12.38 -10.88 10.86
N PRO A 64 13.48 -10.39 11.46
CA PRO A 64 13.45 -9.52 12.64
C PRO A 64 12.60 -8.26 12.46
N ARG A 65 12.51 -7.73 11.22
CA ARG A 65 11.68 -6.54 10.90
C ARG A 65 10.20 -6.85 11.05
N THR A 66 9.78 -8.08 10.77
CA THR A 66 8.40 -8.54 10.97
C THR A 66 8.09 -8.58 12.46
N TRP A 67 8.99 -9.12 13.28
CA TRP A 67 8.83 -9.18 14.73
C TRP A 67 8.76 -7.79 15.36
N ALA A 68 9.67 -6.88 14.97
CA ALA A 68 9.66 -5.50 15.43
C ALA A 68 8.37 -4.77 15.05
N ARG A 69 7.86 -4.98 13.83
CA ARG A 69 6.58 -4.38 13.38
C ARG A 69 5.41 -4.91 14.19
N ARG A 70 5.40 -6.19 14.57
CA ARG A 70 4.39 -6.77 15.47
C ARG A 70 4.42 -6.10 16.84
N LEU A 71 5.60 -5.90 17.44
CA LEU A 71 5.74 -5.20 18.72
C LEU A 71 5.32 -3.72 18.64
N LYS A 72 5.72 -3.02 17.57
CA LYS A 72 5.35 -1.62 17.33
C LYS A 72 3.84 -1.42 17.30
N LEU A 73 3.10 -2.38 16.73
CA LEU A 73 1.63 -2.35 16.71
C LEU A 73 1.00 -2.44 18.11
N LEU A 74 1.71 -2.99 19.12
CA LEU A 74 1.18 -3.14 20.48
C LEU A 74 1.38 -1.91 21.34
N ARG A 75 2.36 -1.04 21.03
CA ARG A 75 2.73 0.10 21.90
C ARG A 75 1.56 0.99 22.35
N PRO A 76 0.60 1.37 21.47
CA PRO A 76 -0.50 2.21 21.92
C PRO A 76 -1.35 1.52 23.00
N PHE A 77 -1.53 0.21 22.91
CA PHE A 77 -2.20 -0.58 23.94
C PHE A 77 -1.35 -0.71 25.20
N LEU A 78 -0.04 -0.98 25.08
CA LEU A 78 0.84 -1.16 26.24
C LEU A 78 0.95 0.13 27.08
N ARG A 79 1.04 1.30 26.42
CA ARG A 79 1.00 2.61 27.09
C ARG A 79 -0.35 2.87 27.78
N TRP A 80 -1.45 2.46 27.17
CA TRP A 80 -2.78 2.51 27.81
C TRP A 80 -2.86 1.53 28.99
N LEU A 81 -2.26 0.35 28.89
CA LEU A 81 -2.27 -0.67 29.92
C LEU A 81 -1.43 -0.27 31.15
N GLN A 82 -0.34 0.47 30.97
CA GLN A 82 0.50 0.99 32.05
C GLN A 82 -0.28 1.84 33.07
N GLN A 83 -1.40 2.45 32.67
CA GLN A 83 -2.29 3.18 33.59
C GLN A 83 -2.93 2.28 34.66
N PHE A 84 -3.04 0.98 34.38
CA PHE A 84 -3.65 -0.01 35.27
C PHE A 84 -2.65 -1.05 35.78
N GLU A 85 -1.59 -1.33 35.02
CA GLU A 85 -0.54 -2.28 35.34
C GLU A 85 0.83 -1.60 35.14
N PRO A 86 1.30 -0.77 36.10
CA PRO A 86 2.49 0.09 35.94
C PRO A 86 3.79 -0.66 35.62
N ARG A 87 3.87 -1.93 36.01
CA ARG A 87 5.02 -2.82 35.72
C ARG A 87 5.05 -3.34 34.28
N THR A 88 4.08 -2.98 33.43
CA THR A 88 4.08 -3.34 32.01
C THR A 88 5.19 -2.59 31.28
N GLU A 89 6.00 -3.31 30.52
CA GLU A 89 7.06 -2.72 29.70
C GLU A 89 6.54 -2.33 28.31
N VAL A 90 7.13 -1.29 27.70
CA VAL A 90 6.77 -0.85 26.34
C VAL A 90 8.01 -1.01 25.45
N PRO A 91 7.93 -1.83 24.38
CA PRO A 91 9.08 -2.11 23.54
C PRO A 91 9.53 -0.86 22.77
N GLU A 92 10.82 -0.54 22.77
CA GLU A 92 11.42 0.48 21.91
C GLU A 92 11.49 0.06 20.43
N ASP A 93 11.86 0.97 19.53
CA ASP A 93 11.98 0.68 18.08
C ASP A 93 13.16 -0.22 17.75
N ALA A 94 14.19 -0.28 18.59
CA ALA A 94 15.45 -0.97 18.31
C ALA A 94 15.55 -2.40 18.89
N ILE A 95 14.51 -2.95 19.50
CA ILE A 95 14.57 -4.24 20.22
C ILE A 95 14.99 -5.43 19.33
N PHE A 96 14.73 -5.36 18.02
CA PHE A 96 15.23 -6.34 17.05
C PHE A 96 16.19 -5.70 16.03
N GLY A 97 16.96 -4.71 16.47
CA GLY A 97 17.79 -3.85 15.63
C GLY A 97 17.02 -2.65 15.06
N ARG A 98 17.73 -1.70 14.42
CA ARG A 98 17.08 -0.62 13.65
C ARG A 98 16.15 -1.28 12.63
N VAL A 99 14.84 -1.07 12.77
CA VAL A 99 13.88 -1.47 11.74
C VAL A 99 14.22 -0.66 10.50
N GLY A 100 14.90 -1.33 9.57
CA GLY A 100 15.63 -0.70 8.48
C GLY A 100 14.84 0.33 7.68
N GLU A 101 15.64 1.21 7.07
CA GLU A 101 15.27 2.19 6.05
C GLU A 101 14.26 1.62 5.05
N ARG A 102 13.45 2.52 4.48
CA ARG A 102 12.47 2.13 3.46
C ARG A 102 13.20 1.42 2.31
N THR A 103 12.85 0.15 2.14
CA THR A 103 13.38 -0.74 1.11
C THR A 103 13.19 -0.10 -0.27
N ALA A 104 14.27 -0.02 -1.04
CA ALA A 104 14.25 0.47 -2.41
C ALA A 104 13.29 -0.40 -3.26
N PRO A 105 12.28 0.20 -3.89
CA PRO A 105 11.33 -0.51 -4.73
C PRO A 105 11.98 -0.93 -6.04
N HIS A 106 11.41 -1.92 -6.71
CA HIS A 106 11.75 -2.19 -8.09
C HIS A 106 11.09 -1.14 -9.00
N ILE A 107 11.85 -0.43 -9.82
CA ILE A 107 11.27 0.50 -10.80
C ILE A 107 11.20 -0.23 -12.15
N TYR A 108 9.99 -0.39 -12.66
CA TYR A 108 9.75 -1.10 -13.92
C TYR A 108 10.16 -0.25 -15.11
N THR A 109 10.80 -0.88 -16.10
CA THR A 109 11.01 -0.27 -17.40
C THR A 109 9.70 -0.22 -18.19
N GLU A 110 9.67 0.58 -19.25
CA GLU A 110 8.52 0.61 -20.15
C GLU A 110 8.26 -0.75 -20.79
N GLN A 111 9.32 -1.44 -21.22
CA GLN A 111 9.21 -2.77 -21.80
C GLN A 111 8.65 -3.79 -20.80
N GLU A 112 9.09 -3.76 -19.53
CA GLU A 112 8.54 -4.65 -18.50
C GLU A 112 7.04 -4.42 -18.28
N ILE A 113 6.58 -3.16 -18.31
CA ILE A 113 5.15 -2.86 -18.23
C ILE A 113 4.44 -3.39 -19.47
N VAL A 114 4.95 -3.16 -20.68
CA VAL A 114 4.35 -3.68 -21.92
C VAL A 114 4.24 -5.20 -21.89
N ASP A 115 5.31 -5.90 -21.51
CA ASP A 115 5.34 -7.36 -21.40
C ASP A 115 4.34 -7.88 -20.37
N LEU A 116 4.18 -7.17 -19.24
CA LEU A 116 3.16 -7.47 -18.23
C LEU A 116 1.75 -7.41 -18.83
N LEU A 117 1.44 -6.35 -19.58
CA LEU A 117 0.12 -6.15 -20.16
C LEU A 117 -0.17 -7.20 -21.24
N VAL A 118 0.80 -7.50 -22.10
CA VAL A 118 0.70 -8.54 -23.13
C VAL A 118 0.50 -9.93 -22.49
N ALA A 119 1.28 -10.27 -21.46
CA ALA A 119 1.14 -11.53 -20.77
C ALA A 119 -0.20 -11.62 -20.00
N ALA A 120 -0.64 -10.52 -19.38
CA ALA A 120 -1.92 -10.44 -18.69
C ALA A 120 -3.11 -10.65 -19.65
N ARG A 121 -3.07 -10.07 -20.86
CA ARG A 121 -4.10 -10.26 -21.89
C ARG A 121 -4.30 -11.73 -22.27
N ARG A 122 -3.23 -12.52 -22.24
CA ARG A 122 -3.23 -13.96 -22.62
C ARG A 122 -3.72 -14.89 -21.50
N ILE A 123 -4.15 -14.36 -20.35
CA ILE A 123 -4.54 -15.21 -19.22
C ILE A 123 -5.92 -15.86 -19.42
N GLY A 124 -5.90 -17.19 -19.53
CA GLY A 124 -7.07 -18.05 -19.48
C GLY A 124 -7.84 -18.11 -20.80
N PRO A 125 -8.75 -19.08 -20.96
CA PRO A 125 -9.43 -19.31 -22.25
C PRO A 125 -10.57 -18.32 -22.53
N CYS A 126 -10.86 -17.40 -21.61
CA CYS A 126 -11.95 -16.44 -21.72
C CYS A 126 -11.42 -15.01 -21.80
N ASN A 127 -11.86 -14.27 -22.81
CA ASN A 127 -11.38 -12.91 -23.10
C ASN A 127 -11.52 -11.94 -21.92
N LEU A 128 -12.56 -12.10 -21.07
CA LEU A 128 -12.80 -11.19 -19.94
C LEU A 128 -11.69 -11.25 -18.88
N ARG A 129 -11.16 -12.44 -18.56
CA ARG A 129 -10.11 -12.57 -17.54
C ARG A 129 -8.86 -11.81 -17.96
N GLY A 130 -8.40 -12.05 -19.19
CA GLY A 130 -7.23 -11.39 -19.73
C GLY A 130 -7.39 -9.88 -19.78
N ALA A 131 -8.50 -9.41 -20.36
CA ALA A 131 -8.82 -7.98 -20.44
C ALA A 131 -8.91 -7.31 -19.05
N THR A 132 -9.47 -8.00 -18.06
CA THR A 132 -9.58 -7.48 -16.68
C THR A 132 -8.20 -7.26 -16.06
N TYR A 133 -7.29 -8.24 -16.17
CA TYR A 133 -5.94 -8.11 -15.60
C TYR A 133 -5.06 -7.14 -16.37
N GLU A 134 -5.12 -7.16 -17.70
CA GLU A 134 -4.44 -6.18 -18.55
C GLU A 134 -4.86 -4.75 -18.15
N THR A 135 -6.17 -4.49 -18.14
CA THR A 135 -6.69 -3.16 -17.80
C THR A 135 -6.36 -2.77 -16.36
N LEU A 136 -6.42 -3.71 -15.41
CA LEU A 136 -6.07 -3.45 -14.02
C LEU A 136 -4.59 -3.08 -13.85
N PHE A 137 -3.67 -3.86 -14.44
CA PHE A 137 -2.24 -3.56 -14.32
C PHE A 137 -1.87 -2.28 -15.07
N GLY A 138 -2.46 -2.05 -16.25
CA GLY A 138 -2.29 -0.81 -17.02
C GLY A 138 -2.75 0.40 -16.21
N LEU A 139 -3.94 0.31 -15.60
CA LEU A 139 -4.47 1.36 -14.73
C LEU A 139 -3.52 1.64 -13.56
N LEU A 140 -3.04 0.62 -12.87
CA LEU A 140 -2.09 0.79 -11.74
C LEU A 140 -0.79 1.46 -12.19
N ALA A 141 -0.27 1.10 -13.36
CA ALA A 141 0.97 1.64 -13.92
C ALA A 141 0.82 3.11 -14.34
N CYS A 142 -0.31 3.51 -14.93
CA CYS A 142 -0.49 4.88 -15.43
C CYS A 142 -1.09 5.85 -14.41
N THR A 143 -1.73 5.37 -13.33
CA THR A 143 -2.36 6.23 -12.31
C THR A 143 -1.71 6.14 -10.93
N GLY A 144 -0.82 5.16 -10.70
CA GLY A 144 -0.22 4.94 -9.40
C GLY A 144 -1.23 4.61 -8.29
N LEU A 145 -2.45 4.17 -8.62
CA LEU A 145 -3.42 3.71 -7.63
C LEU A 145 -2.85 2.56 -6.79
N ARG A 146 -3.31 2.43 -5.54
CA ARG A 146 -3.08 1.19 -4.79
C ARG A 146 -3.95 0.09 -5.38
N VAL A 147 -3.44 -1.15 -5.39
CA VAL A 147 -4.24 -2.31 -5.85
C VAL A 147 -5.58 -2.42 -5.11
N SER A 148 -5.62 -2.10 -3.82
CA SER A 148 -6.84 -2.11 -3.01
C SER A 148 -7.82 -0.99 -3.35
N GLU A 149 -7.34 0.13 -3.90
CA GLU A 149 -8.18 1.22 -4.40
C GLU A 149 -8.77 0.82 -5.76
N ALA A 150 -7.93 0.34 -6.68
CA ALA A 150 -8.36 -0.07 -8.03
C ALA A 150 -9.41 -1.19 -8.00
N VAL A 151 -9.20 -2.26 -7.22
CA VAL A 151 -10.19 -3.35 -7.16
C VAL A 151 -11.51 -2.95 -6.49
N ARG A 152 -11.56 -1.84 -5.75
CA ARG A 152 -12.78 -1.35 -5.08
C ARG A 152 -13.58 -0.36 -5.90
N LEU A 153 -13.07 0.08 -7.05
CA LEU A 153 -13.80 0.97 -7.94
C LEU A 153 -15.11 0.31 -8.37
N GLN A 154 -16.20 1.04 -8.22
CA GLN A 154 -17.51 0.70 -8.76
C GLN A 154 -17.77 1.50 -10.03
N ASP A 155 -18.76 1.11 -10.81
CA ASP A 155 -19.13 1.80 -12.04
C ASP A 155 -19.45 3.28 -11.84
N ARG A 156 -20.15 3.64 -10.76
CA ARG A 156 -20.41 5.04 -10.38
C ARG A 156 -19.17 5.86 -10.02
N ASP A 157 -18.04 5.21 -9.78
CA ASP A 157 -16.78 5.89 -9.48
C ASP A 157 -15.98 6.21 -10.74
N VAL A 158 -16.44 5.75 -11.92
CA VAL A 158 -15.68 5.76 -13.17
C VAL A 158 -16.41 6.62 -14.20
N ASP A 159 -16.08 7.92 -14.23
CA ASP A 159 -16.58 8.84 -15.23
C ASP A 159 -15.66 8.83 -16.46
N LEU A 160 -15.94 7.96 -17.41
CA LEU A 160 -15.16 7.83 -18.65
C LEU A 160 -15.44 8.95 -19.66
N LYS A 161 -16.50 9.75 -19.46
CA LYS A 161 -16.82 10.88 -20.34
C LYS A 161 -15.92 12.06 -20.01
N ASN A 162 -15.77 12.36 -18.72
CA ASN A 162 -14.88 13.42 -18.24
C ASN A 162 -13.45 12.91 -17.95
N GLY A 163 -13.22 11.59 -18.02
CA GLY A 163 -11.93 10.98 -17.77
C GLY A 163 -11.49 11.08 -16.32
N ILE A 164 -12.39 10.83 -15.36
CA ILE A 164 -12.14 10.98 -13.93
C ILE A 164 -12.51 9.70 -13.18
N LEU A 165 -11.60 9.25 -12.31
CA LEU A 165 -11.91 8.23 -11.29
C LEU A 165 -12.12 8.89 -9.93
N THR A 166 -13.17 8.48 -9.22
CA THR A 166 -13.45 8.89 -7.84
C THR A 166 -13.00 7.79 -6.88
N VAL A 167 -11.82 7.95 -6.27
CA VAL A 167 -11.33 6.98 -5.29
C VAL A 167 -11.94 7.29 -3.93
N ARG A 168 -12.98 6.54 -3.55
CA ARG A 168 -13.68 6.71 -2.27
C ARG A 168 -13.02 5.97 -1.12
N ARG A 169 -13.24 6.49 0.11
CA ARG A 169 -12.93 5.80 1.38
C ARG A 169 -11.48 5.29 1.44
N THR A 170 -10.53 6.17 1.13
CA THR A 170 -9.10 5.90 1.30
C THR A 170 -8.73 5.90 2.80
N LYS A 171 -7.44 5.74 3.13
CA LYS A 171 -6.99 5.85 4.54
C LYS A 171 -7.45 7.21 5.09
N PHE A 172 -8.11 7.21 6.25
CA PHE A 172 -8.73 8.41 6.88
C PHE A 172 -10.02 8.93 6.20
N ALA A 173 -10.73 8.08 5.44
CA ALA A 173 -12.01 8.42 4.81
C ALA A 173 -11.98 9.59 3.82
N LYS A 174 -10.78 10.02 3.39
CA LYS A 174 -10.63 11.00 2.31
C LYS A 174 -11.01 10.38 0.97
N SER A 175 -11.68 11.16 0.14
CA SER A 175 -11.91 10.84 -1.27
C SER A 175 -11.01 11.73 -2.13
N ARG A 176 -10.61 11.23 -3.30
CA ARG A 176 -9.86 12.03 -4.27
C ARG A 176 -10.28 11.69 -5.69
N GLN A 177 -10.16 12.68 -6.57
CA GLN A 177 -10.33 12.48 -8.00
C GLN A 177 -8.98 12.20 -8.65
N VAL A 178 -8.97 11.29 -9.62
CA VAL A 178 -7.80 10.88 -10.38
C VAL A 178 -8.14 11.06 -11.86
N PRO A 179 -7.65 12.14 -12.50
CA PRO A 179 -7.75 12.32 -13.94
C PRO A 179 -7.09 11.19 -14.72
N LEU A 180 -7.64 10.87 -15.87
CA LEU A 180 -7.21 9.78 -16.74
C LEU A 180 -6.77 10.33 -18.10
N HIS A 181 -5.69 9.75 -18.62
CA HIS A 181 -5.31 9.98 -20.00
C HIS A 181 -6.34 9.34 -20.96
N PRO A 182 -6.61 9.91 -22.16
CA PRO A 182 -7.57 9.35 -23.11
C PRO A 182 -7.32 7.87 -23.45
N SER A 183 -6.07 7.45 -23.59
CA SER A 183 -5.73 6.02 -23.82
C SER A 183 -6.19 5.10 -22.68
N THR A 184 -6.15 5.59 -21.43
CA THR A 184 -6.63 4.85 -20.25
C THR A 184 -8.16 4.77 -20.25
N THR A 185 -8.85 5.87 -20.60
CA THR A 185 -10.31 5.85 -20.72
C THR A 185 -10.79 4.85 -21.79
N GLN A 186 -10.11 4.79 -22.95
CA GLN A 186 -10.42 3.84 -24.01
C GLN A 186 -10.23 2.38 -23.58
N ALA A 187 -9.13 2.09 -22.86
CA ALA A 187 -8.88 0.76 -22.31
C ALA A 187 -9.95 0.34 -21.29
N LEU A 188 -10.32 1.25 -20.38
CA LEU A 188 -11.38 1.02 -19.40
C LEU A 188 -12.75 0.81 -20.07
N GLN A 189 -13.09 1.61 -21.09
CA GLN A 189 -14.33 1.43 -21.85
C GLN A 189 -14.40 0.06 -22.52
N ARG A 190 -13.29 -0.41 -23.11
CA ARG A 190 -13.21 -1.74 -23.74
C ARG A 190 -13.41 -2.86 -22.72
N CYS A 191 -12.73 -2.75 -21.57
CA CYS A 191 -12.88 -3.71 -20.47
C CYS A 191 -14.32 -3.73 -19.94
N ARG A 192 -14.93 -2.54 -19.77
CA ARG A 192 -16.31 -2.38 -19.30
C ARG A 192 -17.30 -3.03 -20.26
N ARG A 193 -17.22 -2.72 -21.57
CA ARG A 193 -18.08 -3.34 -22.60
C ARG A 193 -17.99 -4.87 -22.62
N LEU A 194 -16.78 -5.42 -22.50
CA LEU A 194 -16.58 -6.88 -22.48
C LEU A 194 -17.12 -7.53 -21.19
N ARG A 195 -17.08 -6.81 -20.07
CA ARG A 195 -17.66 -7.26 -18.81
C ARG A 195 -19.19 -7.25 -18.92
N ASP A 196 -19.76 -6.14 -19.39
CA ASP A 196 -21.21 -5.90 -19.42
C ASP A 196 -21.92 -6.86 -20.39
N SER A 197 -21.22 -7.38 -21.41
CA SER A 197 -21.75 -8.44 -22.28
C SER A 197 -21.77 -9.84 -21.63
N GLN A 198 -21.20 -10.00 -20.44
CA GLN A 198 -21.07 -11.30 -19.76
C GLN A 198 -21.74 -11.34 -18.38
N ILE A 199 -22.06 -10.21 -17.78
CA ILE A 199 -22.72 -10.13 -16.48
C ILE A 199 -23.76 -9.02 -16.50
N GLU A 200 -24.82 -9.20 -15.71
CA GLU A 200 -25.72 -8.09 -15.40
C GLU A 200 -24.99 -7.06 -14.54
N VAL A 201 -25.23 -5.79 -14.86
CA VAL A 201 -24.52 -4.67 -14.23
C VAL A 201 -25.50 -3.65 -13.67
N SER A 202 -25.05 -3.02 -12.60
CA SER A 202 -25.66 -1.86 -11.96
C SER A 202 -24.56 -0.86 -11.59
N GLU A 203 -24.94 0.34 -11.17
CA GLU A 203 -23.98 1.38 -10.74
C GLU A 203 -23.05 0.95 -9.60
N ASP A 204 -23.48 -0.03 -8.81
CA ASP A 204 -22.77 -0.58 -7.67
C ASP A 204 -21.82 -1.73 -8.05
N THR A 205 -21.87 -2.16 -9.31
CA THR A 205 -21.07 -3.27 -9.81
C THR A 205 -19.60 -2.89 -9.80
N PRO A 206 -18.71 -3.75 -9.25
CA PRO A 206 -17.28 -3.51 -9.30
C PRO A 206 -16.77 -3.42 -10.74
N LEU A 207 -15.86 -2.48 -11.00
CA LEU A 207 -15.21 -2.34 -12.31
C LEU A 207 -14.45 -3.61 -12.70
N PHE A 208 -13.68 -4.16 -11.75
CA PHE A 208 -12.88 -5.37 -11.95
C PHE A 208 -13.50 -6.55 -11.21
N VAL A 209 -14.04 -7.51 -11.98
CA VAL A 209 -14.81 -8.64 -11.47
C VAL A 209 -14.08 -9.98 -11.63
N GLY A 210 -14.47 -10.95 -10.81
CA GLY A 210 -14.18 -12.35 -11.03
C GLY A 210 -14.96 -12.87 -12.25
N TRP A 211 -14.39 -13.87 -12.92
CA TRP A 211 -14.87 -14.36 -14.23
C TRP A 211 -15.46 -15.78 -14.19
N ARG A 212 -15.39 -16.49 -13.05
CA ARG A 212 -15.78 -17.91 -12.95
C ARG A 212 -16.50 -18.27 -11.65
N GLY A 213 -17.39 -19.26 -11.76
CA GLY A 213 -18.10 -19.90 -10.65
C GLY A 213 -18.84 -18.90 -9.77
N ARG A 214 -18.89 -19.18 -8.47
CA ARG A 214 -19.54 -18.32 -7.46
C ARG A 214 -18.95 -16.92 -7.32
N ARG A 215 -17.82 -16.63 -7.99
CA ARG A 215 -17.16 -15.31 -7.99
C ARG A 215 -17.41 -14.52 -9.26
N ARG A 216 -18.17 -15.05 -10.22
CA ARG A 216 -18.55 -14.30 -11.42
C ARG A 216 -19.31 -13.04 -11.00
N GLY A 217 -18.91 -11.88 -11.52
CA GLY A 217 -19.51 -10.58 -11.16
C GLY A 217 -19.10 -10.01 -9.80
N GLN A 218 -18.41 -10.79 -8.95
CA GLN A 218 -17.92 -10.30 -7.65
C GLN A 218 -16.60 -9.55 -7.79
N MET A 219 -16.36 -8.60 -6.88
CA MET A 219 -15.12 -7.83 -6.81
C MET A 219 -13.86 -8.72 -6.74
N LEU A 220 -12.83 -8.40 -7.53
CA LEU A 220 -11.53 -9.06 -7.38
C LEU A 220 -10.91 -8.79 -6.00
N SER A 221 -10.40 -9.84 -5.36
CA SER A 221 -9.62 -9.67 -4.13
C SER A 221 -8.17 -9.31 -4.46
N THR A 222 -7.55 -8.47 -3.63
CA THR A 222 -6.12 -8.13 -3.77
C THR A 222 -5.21 -9.36 -3.76
N ARG A 223 -5.58 -10.40 -3.00
CA ARG A 223 -4.87 -11.69 -2.98
C ARG A 223 -4.90 -12.41 -4.33
N GLN A 224 -6.00 -12.34 -5.06
CA GLN A 224 -6.08 -12.90 -6.42
C GLN A 224 -5.20 -12.11 -7.39
N VAL A 225 -5.19 -10.79 -7.28
CA VAL A 225 -4.32 -9.93 -8.09
C VAL A 225 -2.86 -10.24 -7.80
N ASP A 226 -2.45 -10.29 -6.53
CA ASP A 226 -1.08 -10.65 -6.14
C ASP A 226 -0.68 -12.03 -6.64
N ARG A 227 -1.58 -13.03 -6.59
CA ARG A 227 -1.31 -14.38 -7.08
C ARG A 227 -1.05 -14.38 -8.59
N VAL A 228 -1.91 -13.72 -9.36
CA VAL A 228 -1.77 -13.62 -10.82
C VAL A 228 -0.52 -12.84 -11.18
N PHE A 229 -0.25 -11.73 -10.50
CA PHE A 229 0.95 -10.94 -10.71
C PHE A 229 2.22 -11.76 -10.48
N ARG A 230 2.30 -12.56 -9.40
CA ARG A 230 3.45 -13.44 -9.15
C ARG A 230 3.62 -14.49 -10.24
N GLN A 231 2.53 -15.08 -10.74
CA GLN A 231 2.57 -16.03 -11.83
C GLN A 231 3.15 -15.38 -13.11
N LEU A 232 2.64 -14.21 -13.49
CA LEU A 232 3.13 -13.46 -14.65
C LEU A 232 4.60 -13.06 -14.48
N ARG A 233 4.98 -12.56 -13.30
CA ARG A 233 6.36 -12.22 -12.98
C ARG A 233 7.30 -13.40 -13.14
N THR A 234 6.91 -14.59 -12.66
CA THR A 234 7.70 -15.81 -12.83
C THR A 234 7.81 -16.20 -14.30
N GLN A 235 6.73 -16.07 -15.08
CA GLN A 235 6.73 -16.32 -16.53
C GLN A 235 7.64 -15.36 -17.29
N LEU A 236 7.65 -14.08 -16.92
CA LEU A 236 8.42 -13.03 -17.61
C LEU A 236 9.88 -12.95 -17.18
N GLY A 237 10.25 -13.60 -16.08
CA GLY A 237 11.66 -13.74 -15.67
C GLY A 237 12.38 -12.42 -15.33
N TRP A 238 11.64 -11.39 -14.89
CA TRP A 238 12.24 -10.07 -14.67
C TRP A 238 13.37 -10.07 -13.62
N PRO A 239 14.48 -9.35 -13.88
CA PRO A 239 15.53 -9.17 -12.90
C PRO A 239 15.04 -8.29 -11.76
N ASN A 240 15.28 -8.71 -10.52
CA ASN A 240 14.88 -7.92 -9.37
C ASN A 240 15.90 -6.80 -9.08
N ARG A 241 15.61 -5.59 -9.57
CA ARG A 241 16.40 -4.37 -9.28
C ARG A 241 16.08 -3.71 -7.92
N GLY A 242 15.11 -4.24 -7.16
CA GLY A 242 14.75 -3.72 -5.84
C GLY A 242 15.42 -4.48 -4.71
N THR A 243 15.31 -3.97 -3.48
CA THR A 243 15.86 -4.63 -2.27
C THR A 243 14.84 -5.54 -1.58
N HIS A 244 13.63 -5.66 -2.14
CA HIS A 244 12.68 -6.71 -1.76
C HIS A 244 13.12 -8.06 -2.32
N ALA A 245 12.56 -9.17 -1.81
CA ALA A 245 12.88 -10.51 -2.31
C ALA A 245 12.49 -10.72 -3.79
N ALA A 246 11.50 -9.97 -4.29
CA ALA A 246 11.11 -9.99 -5.69
C ALA A 246 10.22 -8.77 -6.03
N PRO A 247 10.09 -8.41 -7.32
CA PRO A 247 9.18 -7.34 -7.78
C PRO A 247 7.72 -7.61 -7.38
N ARG A 248 6.98 -6.54 -7.04
CA ARG A 248 5.61 -6.59 -6.51
C ARG A 248 4.67 -5.71 -7.32
N VAL A 249 3.38 -6.02 -7.30
CA VAL A 249 2.36 -5.17 -7.95
C VAL A 249 2.36 -3.73 -7.45
N HIS A 250 2.72 -3.51 -6.17
CA HIS A 250 2.82 -2.16 -5.61
C HIS A 250 3.96 -1.33 -6.22
N ASP A 251 4.95 -2.00 -6.80
CA ASP A 251 6.10 -1.37 -7.43
C ASP A 251 5.70 -0.67 -8.76
N LEU A 252 4.54 -0.99 -9.34
CA LEU A 252 3.95 -0.20 -10.44
C LEU A 252 3.60 1.22 -10.00
N ARG A 253 3.09 1.39 -8.78
CA ARG A 253 2.85 2.72 -8.20
C ARG A 253 4.16 3.45 -7.93
N HIS A 254 5.18 2.75 -7.44
CA HIS A 254 6.50 3.36 -7.26
C HIS A 254 7.03 3.86 -8.61
N THR A 255 6.92 3.05 -9.64
CA THR A 255 7.30 3.39 -11.01
C THR A 255 6.55 4.61 -11.53
N PHE A 256 5.23 4.70 -11.34
CA PHE A 256 4.44 5.88 -11.71
C PHE A 256 4.99 7.17 -11.09
N VAL A 257 5.22 7.16 -9.77
CA VAL A 257 5.72 8.34 -9.04
C VAL A 257 7.10 8.74 -9.55
N VAL A 258 8.01 7.79 -9.71
CA VAL A 258 9.37 8.05 -10.19
C VAL A 258 9.37 8.60 -11.61
N ARG A 259 8.61 7.99 -12.53
CA ARG A 259 8.50 8.47 -13.91
C ARG A 259 7.94 9.89 -13.99
N ARG A 260 6.93 10.23 -13.17
CA ARG A 260 6.37 11.59 -13.15
C ARG A 260 7.37 12.62 -12.63
N LEU A 261 8.14 12.28 -11.59
CA LEU A 261 9.18 13.15 -11.05
C LEU A 261 10.31 13.38 -12.07
N LEU A 262 10.77 12.32 -12.73
CA LEU A 262 11.77 12.41 -13.79
C LEU A 262 11.28 13.24 -14.98
N ALA A 263 10.02 13.05 -15.40
CA ALA A 263 9.42 13.83 -16.48
C ALA A 263 9.31 15.32 -16.10
N TRP A 264 8.79 15.64 -14.91
CA TRP A 264 8.75 17.03 -14.44
C TRP A 264 10.12 17.68 -14.35
N HIS A 265 11.14 16.91 -13.95
CA HIS A 265 12.49 17.41 -13.97
C HIS A 265 12.98 17.73 -15.39
N ALA A 266 12.76 16.83 -16.35
CA ALA A 266 13.12 17.06 -17.76
C ALA A 266 12.35 18.26 -18.36
N ASP A 267 11.10 18.45 -17.95
CA ASP A 267 10.23 19.55 -18.37
C ASP A 267 10.55 20.89 -17.66
N GLY A 268 11.51 20.93 -16.73
CA GLY A 268 11.85 22.12 -15.94
C GLY A 268 10.76 22.55 -14.94
N THR A 269 9.81 21.67 -14.62
CA THR A 269 8.74 21.95 -13.65
C THR A 269 9.30 22.09 -12.24
N ASP A 270 8.82 23.07 -11.48
CA ASP A 270 9.13 23.18 -10.05
C ASP A 270 8.56 21.98 -9.29
N ILE A 271 9.45 21.07 -8.91
CA ILE A 271 9.10 19.85 -8.19
C ILE A 271 8.46 20.19 -6.85
N ASP A 272 8.94 21.19 -6.10
CA ASP A 272 8.42 21.46 -4.76
C ASP A 272 6.97 21.92 -4.79
N GLN A 273 6.60 22.73 -5.77
CA GLN A 273 5.20 23.11 -6.02
C GLN A 273 4.35 21.90 -6.46
N ALA A 274 4.92 21.03 -7.30
CA ALA A 274 4.20 19.86 -7.83
C ALA A 274 4.05 18.71 -6.79
N MET A 275 4.89 18.66 -5.75
CA MET A 275 4.92 17.58 -4.76
C MET A 275 3.63 17.46 -3.95
N LEU A 276 3.01 18.57 -3.57
CA LEU A 276 1.72 18.56 -2.86
C LEU A 276 0.61 18.00 -3.75
N GLY A 277 0.60 18.40 -5.02
CA GLY A 277 -0.31 17.88 -6.05
C GLY A 277 -0.14 16.37 -6.24
N LEU A 278 1.09 15.90 -6.42
CA LEU A 278 1.40 14.48 -6.56
C LEU A 278 1.01 13.68 -5.31
N SER A 279 1.35 14.18 -4.12
CA SER A 279 0.97 13.59 -2.83
C SER A 279 -0.55 13.39 -2.72
N THR A 280 -1.31 14.40 -3.13
CA THR A 280 -2.78 14.37 -3.14
C THR A 280 -3.29 13.37 -4.17
N TYR A 281 -2.77 13.42 -5.40
CA TYR A 281 -3.12 12.53 -6.51
C TYR A 281 -2.89 11.06 -6.16
N VAL A 282 -1.74 10.71 -5.58
CA VAL A 282 -1.45 9.33 -5.18
C VAL A 282 -2.10 8.98 -3.82
N GLY A 283 -2.63 9.94 -3.07
CA GLY A 283 -3.26 9.72 -1.78
C GLY A 283 -2.26 9.31 -0.69
N HIS A 284 -1.20 10.08 -0.51
CA HIS A 284 -0.32 10.00 0.65
C HIS A 284 -0.91 10.77 1.83
N ALA A 285 -0.83 10.17 3.02
CA ALA A 285 -1.33 10.80 4.24
C ALA A 285 -0.43 11.95 4.74
N MET A 286 0.85 11.90 4.38
CA MET A 286 1.87 12.89 4.71
C MET A 286 2.71 13.10 3.47
N VAL A 287 3.01 14.36 3.14
CA VAL A 287 3.81 14.73 1.96
C VAL A 287 5.23 14.16 2.01
N THR A 288 5.76 13.93 3.22
CA THR A 288 7.04 13.25 3.46
C THR A 288 7.11 11.85 2.83
N ASN A 289 5.96 11.19 2.64
CA ASN A 289 5.93 9.91 1.92
C ASN A 289 6.25 10.05 0.44
N THR A 290 5.92 11.20 -0.16
CA THR A 290 6.24 11.55 -1.54
C THR A 290 7.70 12.00 -1.65
N TYR A 291 8.18 12.84 -0.71
CA TYR A 291 9.58 13.30 -0.71
C TYR A 291 10.60 12.17 -0.61
N TRP A 292 10.24 11.06 0.04
CA TRP A 292 11.09 9.86 0.08
C TRP A 292 11.51 9.35 -1.31
N TYR A 293 10.72 9.57 -2.37
CA TYR A 293 11.13 9.13 -3.71
C TYR A 293 12.38 9.85 -4.21
N LEU A 294 12.65 11.07 -3.73
CA LEU A 294 13.88 11.80 -4.08
C LEU A 294 15.14 11.11 -3.53
N SER A 295 15.04 10.46 -2.37
CA SER A 295 16.16 9.72 -1.77
C SER A 295 16.21 8.24 -2.14
N ALA A 296 15.14 7.71 -2.74
CA ALA A 296 14.99 6.26 -2.95
C ALA A 296 15.49 5.76 -4.31
N VAL A 297 15.77 6.68 -5.23
CA VAL A 297 16.14 6.39 -6.62
C VAL A 297 17.43 7.14 -6.94
N PRO A 298 18.51 6.47 -7.37
CA PRO A 298 19.80 7.12 -7.60
C PRO A 298 19.74 8.35 -8.49
N GLU A 299 18.95 8.29 -9.57
CA GLU A 299 18.77 9.39 -10.52
C GLU A 299 18.11 10.61 -9.85
N LEU A 300 17.08 10.39 -9.02
CA LEU A 300 16.43 11.46 -8.26
C LEU A 300 17.29 11.96 -7.10
N MET A 301 18.14 11.10 -6.53
CA MET A 301 19.07 11.48 -5.47
C MET A 301 20.19 12.35 -6.02
N GLY A 302 20.72 12.02 -7.20
CA GLY A 302 21.66 12.87 -7.94
C GLY A 302 21.05 14.23 -8.28
N LEU A 303 19.76 14.27 -8.62
CA LEU A 303 19.03 15.54 -8.78
C LEU A 303 18.95 16.33 -7.47
N ALA A 304 18.59 15.69 -6.37
CA ALA A 304 18.52 16.35 -5.07
C ALA A 304 19.89 16.90 -4.64
N ALA A 305 20.98 16.16 -4.88
CA ALA A 305 22.34 16.58 -4.60
C ALA A 305 22.73 17.83 -5.41
N LYS A 306 22.51 17.85 -6.73
CA LYS A 306 22.78 19.02 -7.57
C LYS A 306 22.02 20.27 -7.13
N ARG A 307 20.76 20.12 -6.72
CA ARG A 307 19.95 21.22 -6.18
C ARG A 307 20.52 21.75 -4.86
N PHE A 308 20.98 20.86 -3.99
CA PHE A 308 21.61 21.23 -2.73
C PHE A 308 22.92 21.99 -2.95
N GLU A 309 23.77 21.54 -3.88
CA GLU A 309 25.01 22.24 -4.25
C GLU A 309 24.72 23.65 -4.77
N ALA A 310 23.71 23.82 -5.63
CA ALA A 310 23.31 25.14 -6.14
C ALA A 310 22.79 26.06 -5.02
N PHE A 311 22.02 25.51 -4.07
CA PHE A 311 21.55 26.25 -2.91
C PHE A 311 22.71 26.73 -2.02
N GLN A 312 23.69 25.87 -1.73
CA GLN A 312 24.87 26.25 -0.95
C GLN A 312 25.66 27.38 -1.62
N ARG A 313 25.92 27.28 -2.93
CA ARG A 313 26.63 28.34 -3.68
C ARG A 313 25.90 29.68 -3.63
N ASN A 314 24.57 29.67 -3.73
CA ASN A 314 23.77 30.89 -3.64
C ASN A 314 23.74 31.47 -2.22
N ALA A 315 23.72 30.62 -1.18
CA ALA A 315 23.79 31.06 0.21
C ALA A 315 25.13 31.73 0.52
N GLU A 316 26.25 31.17 0.02
CA GLU A 316 27.58 31.78 0.13
C GLU A 316 27.67 33.13 -0.60
N ALA A 317 27.08 33.24 -1.79
CA ALA A 317 27.05 34.50 -2.55
C ALA A 317 26.14 35.59 -1.94
N THR A 318 25.18 35.22 -1.09
CA THR A 318 24.30 36.20 -0.41
C THR A 318 24.90 36.69 0.91
N HIS A 319 25.97 36.04 1.40
CA HIS A 319 26.68 36.36 2.62
C HIS A 319 28.07 37.00 2.39
N ALA A 320 28.45 37.25 1.13
CA ALA A 320 29.66 37.96 0.72
C ALA A 320 29.30 39.38 0.25
#